data_AF-A0A2G9ZWM2-F1
#
_entry.id   AF-A0A2G9ZWM2-F1
#
_cell.length_a   1.000
_cell.length_b   1.000
_cell.length_c   1.000
_cell.angle_alpha   90.00
_cell.angle_beta   90.00
_cell.angle_gamma   90.00
#
_symmetry.space_group_name_H-M   'P 1'
#
loop_
_entity.id
_entity.type
_entity.pdbx_description
1 polymer ?
#
loop_
_entity_poly.entity_id
_entity_poly.type
_entity_poly.pdbx_seq_one_letter_code
_entity_poly.pdbx_strand_id
1 'polypeptide(L)'
;MTNNKISRFKLLIMFAAVLMLFACSSVKHGLYDMGLNHEYKKAGLCLKTIDMDGKSIALLESERDPAKPTIILIHGLTANKENWVRFSR
;
A
#
# COMPACT_ATOMS: atom_id res chain seq x y z
N MET A 1 17.34 3.06 -50.50
CA MET A 1 17.93 3.00 -49.14
C MET A 1 17.44 4.22 -48.35
N THR A 2 16.34 4.10 -47.60
CA THR A 2 15.78 5.20 -46.82
C THR A 2 16.52 5.33 -45.49
N ASN A 3 17.20 6.45 -45.32
CA ASN A 3 18.08 6.72 -44.18
C ASN A 3 17.23 7.22 -43.00
N ASN A 4 16.87 6.32 -42.07
CA ASN A 4 16.06 6.64 -40.90
C ASN A 4 16.87 7.39 -39.84
N LYS A 5 16.98 8.73 -39.96
CA LYS A 5 17.44 9.58 -38.85
C LYS A 5 16.28 9.87 -37.89
N ILE A 6 16.07 8.98 -36.93
CA ILE A 6 15.15 9.21 -35.81
C ILE A 6 15.78 10.26 -34.88
N SER A 7 15.11 11.40 -34.72
CA SER A 7 15.54 12.45 -33.78
C SER A 7 15.54 11.93 -32.33
N ARG A 8 16.54 12.32 -31.54
CA ARG A 8 16.64 12.02 -30.10
C ARG A 8 15.38 12.39 -29.33
N PHE A 9 14.69 13.45 -29.74
CA PHE A 9 13.42 13.88 -29.16
C PHE A 9 12.28 12.90 -29.45
N LYS A 10 12.21 12.39 -30.69
CA LYS A 10 11.23 11.35 -31.06
C LYS A 10 11.49 10.04 -30.31
N LEU A 11 12.75 9.70 -30.09
CA LEU A 11 13.14 8.53 -29.29
C LEU A 11 12.71 8.68 -27.82
N LEU A 12 12.87 9.88 -27.23
CA LEU A 12 12.41 10.17 -25.87
C LEU A 12 10.88 10.10 -25.74
N ILE A 13 10.14 10.65 -26.70
CA ILE A 13 8.67 10.57 -26.69
C ILE A 13 8.21 9.12 -26.83
N MET A 14 8.82 8.36 -27.75
CA MET A 14 8.51 6.94 -27.93
C MET A 14 8.79 6.16 -26.64
N PHE A 15 9.92 6.43 -25.97
CA PHE A 15 10.28 5.80 -24.71
C PHE A 15 9.30 6.16 -23.58
N ALA A 16 8.92 7.43 -23.45
CA ALA A 16 7.94 7.89 -22.47
C ALA A 16 6.55 7.26 -22.71
N ALA A 17 6.12 7.16 -23.97
CA ALA A 17 4.87 6.51 -24.34
C ALA A 17 4.89 5.01 -23.96
N VAL A 18 6.00 4.31 -24.21
CA VAL A 18 6.18 2.91 -23.81
C VAL A 18 6.15 2.78 -22.28
N LEU A 19 6.79 3.66 -21.52
CA LEU A 19 6.74 3.66 -20.05
C LEU A 19 5.32 3.85 -19.50
N MET A 20 4.51 4.71 -20.12
CA MET A 20 3.12 4.94 -19.70
C MET A 20 2.23 3.70 -19.88
N LEU A 21 2.55 2.82 -20.84
CA LEU A 21 1.79 1.58 -21.06
C LEU A 21 2.00 0.54 -19.94
N PHE A 22 3.17 0.52 -19.30
CA PHE A 22 3.50 -0.44 -18.25
C PHE A 22 3.13 0.02 -16.82
N ALA A 23 2.77 1.29 -16.63
CA ALA A 23 2.63 1.89 -15.31
C ALA A 23 1.22 1.79 -14.69
N CYS A 24 0.20 1.36 -15.43
CA CYS A 24 -1.21 1.59 -15.04
C CYS A 24 -1.64 0.91 -13.73
N SER A 25 -1.29 -0.37 -13.51
CA SER A 25 -1.71 -1.11 -12.31
C SER A 25 -0.81 -0.83 -11.11
N SER A 26 0.51 -0.88 -11.29
CA SER A 26 1.48 -0.72 -10.19
C SER A 26 1.42 0.67 -9.54
N VAL A 27 1.22 1.73 -10.34
CA VAL A 27 1.10 3.10 -9.80
C VAL A 27 -0.18 3.26 -9.00
N LYS A 28 -1.30 2.69 -9.47
CA LYS A 28 -2.57 2.73 -8.76
C LYS A 28 -2.48 2.03 -7.40
N HIS A 29 -1.92 0.82 -7.37
CA HIS A 29 -1.73 0.07 -6.12
C HIS A 29 -0.76 0.81 -5.18
N GLY A 30 0.34 1.35 -5.70
CA GLY A 30 1.29 2.12 -4.89
C GLY A 30 0.67 3.36 -4.24
N LEU A 31 -0.17 4.11 -4.98
CA LEU A 31 -0.90 5.26 -4.43
C LEU A 31 -1.92 4.83 -3.37
N TYR A 32 -2.61 3.71 -3.58
CA TYR A 32 -3.55 3.15 -2.62
C TYR A 32 -2.84 2.75 -1.32
N ASP A 33 -1.74 2.01 -1.41
CA ASP A 33 -0.95 1.57 -0.26
C ASP A 33 -0.32 2.75 0.48
N MET A 34 0.10 3.79 -0.26
CA MET A 34 0.59 5.04 0.34
C MET A 34 -0.50 5.72 1.17
N GLY A 35 -1.72 5.83 0.64
CA GLY A 35 -2.86 6.41 1.34
C GLY A 35 -3.23 5.62 2.60
N LEU A 36 -3.29 4.30 2.50
CA LEU A 36 -3.54 3.43 3.65
C LEU A 36 -2.46 3.58 4.73
N ASN A 37 -1.18 3.54 4.35
CA ASN A 37 -0.08 3.69 5.30
C ASN A 37 -0.08 5.07 5.97
N HIS A 38 -0.50 6.13 5.27
CA HIS A 38 -0.68 7.45 5.87
C HIS A 38 -1.77 7.42 6.95
N GLU A 39 -2.91 6.78 6.66
CA GLU A 39 -4.01 6.65 7.61
C GLU A 39 -3.65 5.79 8.82
N TYR A 40 -2.86 4.72 8.66
CA TYR A 40 -2.38 3.91 9.77
C TYR A 40 -1.48 4.72 10.70
N LYS A 41 -0.49 5.42 10.13
CA LYS A 41 0.43 6.27 10.89
C LYS A 41 -0.32 7.37 11.64
N LYS A 42 -1.33 7.98 11.01
CA LYS A 42 -2.18 8.99 11.64
C LYS A 42 -2.95 8.44 12.85
N ALA A 43 -3.32 7.17 12.84
CA ALA A 43 -3.96 6.48 13.96
C ALA A 43 -2.94 5.86 14.96
N GLY A 44 -1.64 6.09 14.80
CA GLY A 44 -0.61 5.48 15.64
C GLY A 44 -0.51 3.96 15.49
N LEU A 45 -0.95 3.41 14.35
CA LEU A 45 -0.97 1.99 14.05
C LEU A 45 0.14 1.60 13.07
N CYS A 46 0.68 0.41 13.24
CA CYS A 46 1.67 -0.21 12.38
C CYS A 46 1.18 -1.56 11.87
N LEU A 47 1.44 -1.86 10.59
CA LEU A 47 1.17 -3.17 10.01
C LEU A 47 2.15 -4.19 10.58
N LYS A 48 1.63 -5.28 11.14
CA LYS A 48 2.41 -6.44 11.56
C LYS A 48 1.82 -7.72 10.98
N THR A 49 2.67 -8.73 10.88
CA THR A 49 2.29 -10.08 10.49
C THR A 49 2.74 -11.03 11.58
N ILE A 50 1.85 -11.91 12.02
CA ILE A 50 2.16 -12.98 12.97
C ILE A 50 1.91 -14.33 12.31
N ASP A 51 2.68 -15.33 12.71
CA ASP A 51 2.37 -16.72 12.38
C ASP A 51 1.54 -17.33 13.52
N MET A 52 0.42 -17.95 13.16
CA MET A 52 -0.44 -18.68 14.10
C MET A 52 -0.77 -20.02 13.47
N ASP A 53 -0.15 -21.09 13.99
CA ASP A 53 -0.31 -22.46 13.51
C ASP A 53 -0.03 -22.61 11.99
N GLY A 54 1.04 -21.95 11.51
CA GLY A 54 1.42 -21.96 10.09
C GLY A 54 0.52 -21.10 9.20
N LYS A 55 -0.35 -20.26 9.78
CA LYS A 55 -1.14 -19.26 9.07
C LYS A 55 -0.58 -17.88 9.33
N SER A 56 -0.26 -17.17 8.26
CA SER A 56 0.12 -15.77 8.30
C SER A 56 -1.10 -14.88 8.50
N ILE A 57 -1.13 -14.12 9.61
CA ILE A 57 -2.19 -13.19 9.97
C ILE A 57 -1.63 -11.77 9.95
N ALA A 58 -2.21 -10.91 9.12
CA ALA A 58 -1.90 -9.48 9.10
C ALA A 58 -2.81 -8.71 10.05
N LEU A 59 -2.23 -7.90 10.94
CA LEU A 59 -2.94 -7.03 11.88
C LEU A 59 -2.36 -5.62 11.91
N LEU A 60 -3.14 -4.68 12.45
CA LEU A 60 -2.67 -3.34 12.81
C LEU A 60 -2.52 -3.30 14.33
N GLU A 61 -1.37 -2.82 14.81
CA GLU A 61 -1.05 -2.73 16.23
C GLU A 61 -0.48 -1.34 16.53
N SER A 62 -0.90 -0.75 17.66
CA SER A 62 -0.24 0.45 18.17
C SER A 62 1.09 0.11 18.84
N GLU A 63 1.85 1.12 19.23
CA GLU A 63 2.96 0.90 20.15
C GLU A 63 2.44 0.30 21.47
N ARG A 64 3.16 -0.69 22.00
CA ARG A 64 2.74 -1.42 23.19
C ARG A 64 3.11 -0.62 24.44
N ASP A 65 2.11 -0.35 25.27
CA ASP A 65 2.26 0.33 26.55
C ASP A 65 1.82 -0.60 27.69
N PRO A 66 2.75 -1.14 28.51
CA PRO A 66 2.42 -2.04 29.62
C PRO A 66 1.48 -1.42 30.66
N ALA A 67 1.36 -0.09 30.71
CA ALA A 67 0.47 0.61 31.64
C ALA A 67 -0.98 0.67 31.13
N LYS A 68 -1.26 0.24 29.89
CA LYS A 68 -2.60 0.30 29.27
C LYS A 68 -3.15 -1.10 29.00
N PRO A 69 -4.46 -1.32 29.16
CA PRO A 69 -5.09 -2.58 28.78
C PRO A 69 -5.01 -2.77 27.25
N THR A 70 -4.85 -4.01 26.82
CA THR A 70 -4.92 -4.37 25.40
C THR A 70 -6.38 -4.48 24.95
N ILE A 71 -6.72 -3.85 23.84
CA ILE A 71 -8.03 -3.94 23.19
C ILE A 71 -7.84 -4.67 21.85
N ILE A 72 -8.64 -5.71 21.61
CA ILE A 72 -8.64 -6.45 20.34
C ILE A 72 -9.89 -6.09 19.55
N LEU A 73 -9.71 -5.57 18.33
CA LEU A 73 -10.79 -5.18 17.44
C LEU A 73 -10.90 -6.19 16.29
N ILE A 74 -12.01 -6.93 16.26
CA ILE A 74 -12.28 -7.95 15.26
C ILE A 74 -13.29 -7.39 14.26
N HIS A 75 -12.97 -7.47 12.98
CA HIS A 75 -13.87 -6.99 11.92
C HIS A 75 -15.00 -8.00 11.63
N GLY A 76 -16.06 -7.53 10.99
CA GLY A 76 -17.18 -8.38 10.55
C GLY A 76 -16.87 -9.18 9.27
N LEU A 77 -17.89 -9.90 8.78
CA LEU A 77 -17.83 -10.65 7.53
C LEU A 77 -17.46 -9.74 6.35
N THR A 78 -16.61 -10.21 5.43
CA THR A 78 -16.09 -9.48 4.25
C THR A 78 -15.27 -8.21 4.52
N ALA A 79 -15.16 -7.78 5.78
CA ALA A 79 -14.34 -6.64 6.18
C ALA A 79 -12.89 -7.04 6.46
N ASN A 80 -12.08 -6.06 6.87
CA ASN A 80 -10.68 -6.23 7.23
C ASN A 80 -10.29 -5.27 8.38
N LYS A 81 -9.02 -5.32 8.80
CA LYS A 81 -8.46 -4.50 9.87
C LYS A 81 -8.60 -2.99 9.64
N GLU A 82 -8.70 -2.56 8.38
CA GLU A 82 -8.80 -1.16 7.99
C GLU A 82 -10.11 -0.49 8.45
N ASN A 83 -11.17 -1.26 8.72
CA ASN A 83 -12.43 -0.75 9.27
C ASN A 83 -12.24 0.01 10.59
N TRP A 84 -11.24 -0.35 11.38
CA TRP A 84 -11.03 0.20 12.72
C TRP A 84 -10.09 1.42 12.75
N VAL A 85 -9.42 1.75 11.64
CA VAL A 85 -8.40 2.81 11.61
C VAL A 85 -8.93 4.17 12.08
N ARG A 86 -10.18 4.51 11.74
CA ARG A 86 -10.79 5.78 12.17
C ARG A 86 -11.21 5.78 13.63
N PHE A 87 -11.55 4.62 14.17
CA PHE A 87 -11.91 4.45 15.58
C PHE A 87 -10.68 4.54 16.48
N SER A 88 -9.51 4.13 15.99
CA SER A 88 -8.25 4.07 16.73
C SER A 88 -7.44 5.38 16.77
N ARG A 89 -7.95 6.49 16.22
CA ARG A 89 -7.25 7.79 16.21
C ARG A 89 -7.35 8.52 17.55
#